data_AF-A0A9E1J4E1-F1
#
_entry.id   AF-A0A9E1J4E1-F1
#
_cell.length_a   1.000
_cell.length_b   1.000
_cell.length_c   1.000
_cell.angle_alpha   90.00
_cell.angle_beta   90.00
_cell.angle_gamma   90.00
#
_symmetry.space_group_name_H-M   'P 1'
#
loop_
_entity.id
_entity.type
_entity.pdbx_description
1 polymer ?
#
loop_
_entity_poly.entity_id
_entity_poly.type
_entity_poly.pdbx_seq_one_letter_code
_entity_poly.pdbx_strand_id
1 'polypeptide(L)'
;TAIDMIAGQRDAVVDNLAGYGGTDLLCYRAGEPIDLVQRQDRLWSPWLDWAAEQHGARLATTMGVGHIAQDGDALTALHGAVNGHDVMELAGLNDLVTIAGSLVLALAVSAGALNVATAWAAVRLENEFQAEKWGRDAEAEAHADRLRQEFEHAARFLDLYRMA
;
A
#
# COMPACT_ATOMS: atom_id res chain seq x y z
N THR A 1 -8.84 23.69 4.82
CA THR A 1 -8.60 22.72 3.71
C THR A 1 -8.10 21.40 4.29
N ALA A 2 -7.92 20.33 3.50
CA ALA A 2 -7.32 19.09 3.98
C ALA A 2 -5.96 19.33 4.68
N ILE A 3 -5.21 20.32 4.17
CA ILE A 3 -3.95 20.81 4.74
C ILE A 3 -4.13 21.35 6.17
N ASP A 4 -5.15 22.19 6.42
CA ASP A 4 -5.42 22.72 7.77
C ASP A 4 -5.85 21.61 8.75
N MET A 5 -6.54 20.57 8.26
CA MET A 5 -6.94 19.44 9.09
C MET A 5 -5.76 18.53 9.45
N ILE A 6 -4.89 18.21 8.48
CA ILE A 6 -3.70 17.39 8.71
C ILE A 6 -2.70 18.13 9.59
N ALA A 7 -2.50 19.44 9.40
CA ALA A 7 -1.56 20.21 10.23
C ALA A 7 -1.96 20.20 11.73
N GLY A 8 -3.27 20.24 12.03
CA GLY A 8 -3.78 20.14 13.41
C GLY A 8 -3.91 18.71 13.95
N GLN A 9 -3.77 17.69 13.09
CA GLN A 9 -4.00 16.27 13.42
C GLN A 9 -2.87 15.36 12.93
N ARG A 10 -1.67 15.90 12.72
CA ARG A 10 -0.57 15.19 12.05
C ARG A 10 -0.27 13.85 12.72
N ASP A 11 -0.17 13.85 14.05
CA ASP A 11 0.12 12.63 14.80
C ASP A 11 -0.97 11.57 14.60
N ALA A 12 -2.24 11.97 14.59
CA ALA A 12 -3.35 11.05 14.32
C ALA A 12 -3.34 10.50 12.88
N VAL A 13 -2.92 11.31 11.90
CA VAL A 13 -2.73 10.86 10.52
C VAL A 13 -1.58 9.86 10.43
N VAL A 14 -0.44 10.17 11.06
CA VAL A 14 0.70 9.25 11.13
C VAL A 14 0.29 7.92 11.77
N ASP A 15 -0.40 7.95 12.91
CA ASP A 15 -0.86 6.74 13.61
C ASP A 15 -1.82 5.91 12.74
N ASN A 16 -2.74 6.56 12.03
CA ASN A 16 -3.68 5.89 11.14
C ASN A 16 -2.95 5.20 9.98
N LEU A 17 -2.07 5.92 9.29
CA LEU A 17 -1.30 5.37 8.16
C LEU A 17 -0.36 4.27 8.60
N ALA A 18 0.37 4.44 9.70
CA ALA A 18 1.24 3.42 10.28
C ALA A 18 0.46 2.17 10.68
N GLY A 19 -0.79 2.33 11.14
CA GLY A 19 -1.70 1.24 11.50
C GLY A 19 -1.95 0.24 10.37
N TYR A 20 -1.89 0.67 9.10
CA TYR A 20 -2.00 -0.24 7.95
C TYR A 20 -0.90 -1.30 7.94
N GLY A 21 0.27 -1.05 8.54
CA GLY A 21 1.32 -2.07 8.68
C GLY A 21 0.86 -3.32 9.43
N GLY A 22 -0.10 -3.19 10.35
CA GLY A 22 -0.69 -4.31 11.09
C GLY A 22 -1.68 -5.14 10.27
N THR A 23 -2.19 -4.59 9.18
CA THR A 23 -3.20 -5.22 8.31
C THR A 23 -2.88 -5.03 6.83
N ASP A 24 -1.61 -5.00 6.47
CA ASP A 24 -1.15 -4.67 5.12
C ASP A 24 -1.62 -5.74 4.12
N LEU A 25 -2.16 -5.33 2.95
CA LEU A 25 -2.59 -6.22 1.86
C LEU A 25 -1.57 -7.34 1.61
N LEU A 26 -0.27 -7.00 1.59
CA LEU A 26 0.78 -7.94 1.25
C LEU A 26 0.95 -9.07 2.27
N CYS A 27 0.41 -8.92 3.48
CA CYS A 27 0.52 -9.91 4.55
C CYS A 27 -0.54 -11.02 4.46
N TYR A 28 -1.62 -10.83 3.70
CA TYR A 28 -2.73 -11.78 3.62
C TYR A 28 -2.73 -12.50 2.28
N ARG A 29 -2.31 -13.76 2.28
CA ARG A 29 -2.15 -14.58 1.09
C ARG A 29 -3.33 -15.51 0.86
N ALA A 30 -3.63 -15.77 -0.39
CA ALA A 30 -4.51 -16.86 -0.79
C ALA A 30 -3.87 -18.19 -0.39
N GLY A 31 -4.70 -19.15 0.02
CA GLY A 31 -4.27 -20.55 0.18
C GLY A 31 -4.43 -21.38 -1.09
N GLU A 32 -5.32 -20.94 -1.97
CA GLU A 32 -5.68 -21.59 -3.22
C GLU A 32 -6.40 -20.59 -4.15
N PRO A 33 -6.45 -20.84 -5.46
CA PRO A 33 -5.71 -21.88 -6.19
C PRO A 33 -4.20 -21.57 -6.27
N ILE A 34 -3.38 -22.59 -6.49
CA ILE A 34 -1.91 -22.48 -6.49
C ILE A 34 -1.37 -21.41 -7.47
N ASP A 35 -2.05 -21.18 -8.59
CA ASP A 35 -1.71 -20.12 -9.55
C ASP A 35 -1.78 -18.72 -8.90
N LEU A 36 -2.83 -18.44 -8.11
CA LEU A 36 -2.95 -17.17 -7.39
C LEU A 36 -1.87 -17.02 -6.33
N VAL A 37 -1.59 -18.09 -5.56
CA VAL A 37 -0.52 -18.11 -4.55
C VAL A 37 0.82 -17.75 -5.18
N GLN A 38 1.17 -18.40 -6.30
CA GLN A 38 2.43 -18.15 -7.00
C GLN A 38 2.52 -16.72 -7.56
N ARG A 39 1.42 -16.17 -8.06
CA ARG A 39 1.39 -14.79 -8.55
C ARG A 39 1.55 -13.78 -7.40
N GLN A 40 0.89 -14.01 -6.26
CA GLN A 40 1.05 -13.19 -5.05
C GLN A 40 2.50 -13.24 -4.56
N ASP A 41 3.07 -14.43 -4.44
CA ASP A 41 4.46 -14.58 -3.99
C ASP A 41 5.43 -13.85 -4.92
N ARG A 42 5.25 -13.97 -6.24
CA ARG A 42 6.10 -13.29 -7.22
C ARG A 42 5.97 -11.76 -7.16
N LEU A 43 4.75 -11.24 -6.99
CA LEU A 43 4.49 -9.82 -7.13
C LEU A 43 4.61 -9.05 -5.81
N TRP A 44 4.31 -9.68 -4.68
CA TRP A 44 4.21 -9.02 -3.38
C TRP A 44 5.42 -9.27 -2.47
N SER A 45 6.03 -10.46 -2.49
CA SER A 45 7.14 -10.78 -1.58
C SER A 45 8.35 -9.84 -1.71
N PRO A 46 8.76 -9.41 -2.91
CA PRO A 46 9.87 -8.46 -3.05
C PRO A 46 9.65 -7.14 -2.29
N TRP A 47 8.40 -6.72 -2.10
CA TRP A 47 8.07 -5.48 -1.40
C TRP A 47 8.08 -5.64 0.12
N LEU A 48 7.74 -6.84 0.62
CA LEU A 48 7.93 -7.17 2.03
C LEU A 48 9.43 -7.26 2.38
N ASP A 49 10.23 -7.84 1.49
CA ASP A 49 11.70 -7.85 1.64
C ASP A 49 12.27 -6.43 1.60
N TRP A 50 11.80 -5.60 0.65
CA TRP A 50 12.18 -4.19 0.58
C TRP A 50 11.84 -3.42 1.87
N ALA A 51 10.66 -3.63 2.46
CA ALA A 51 10.30 -3.00 3.73
C ALA A 51 11.22 -3.44 4.88
N ALA A 52 11.57 -4.73 4.92
CA ALA A 52 12.52 -5.26 5.88
C ALA A 52 13.91 -4.65 5.71
N GLU A 53 14.38 -4.45 4.48
CA GLU A 53 15.70 -3.90 4.17
C GLU A 53 15.79 -2.38 4.38
N GLN A 54 14.81 -1.63 3.88
CA GLN A 54 14.83 -0.16 3.91
C GLN A 54 14.42 0.42 5.25
N HIS A 55 13.50 -0.24 5.95
CA HIS A 55 12.91 0.29 7.18
C HIS A 55 13.21 -0.59 8.40
N GLY A 56 13.74 -1.80 8.23
CA GLY A 56 13.82 -2.77 9.32
C GLY A 56 12.46 -3.42 9.65
N ALA A 57 11.46 -3.24 8.80
CA ALA A 57 10.10 -3.68 9.01
C ALA A 57 9.86 -5.07 8.39
N ARG A 58 10.32 -6.13 9.07
CA ARG A 58 10.04 -7.51 8.64
C ARG A 58 8.63 -7.92 9.06
N LEU A 59 7.70 -7.88 8.11
CA LEU A 59 6.32 -8.30 8.33
C LEU A 59 6.13 -9.81 8.10
N ALA A 60 5.24 -10.41 8.88
CA ALA A 60 4.82 -11.79 8.74
C ALA A 60 3.61 -11.91 7.80
N THR A 61 3.59 -12.99 7.01
CA THR A 61 2.47 -13.34 6.14
C THR A 61 1.61 -14.45 6.75
N THR A 62 0.33 -14.44 6.44
CA THR A 62 -0.64 -15.48 6.79
C THR A 62 -1.42 -15.95 5.57
N MET A 63 -2.10 -17.08 5.67
CA MET A 63 -2.99 -17.60 4.63
C MET A 63 -4.45 -17.49 5.08
N GLY A 64 -5.32 -17.03 4.17
CA GLY A 64 -6.75 -16.87 4.45
C GLY A 64 -7.05 -15.65 5.34
N VAL A 65 -8.22 -15.67 5.99
CA VAL A 65 -8.78 -14.49 6.71
C VAL A 65 -8.34 -14.37 8.18
N GLY A 66 -7.47 -15.26 8.65
CA GLY A 66 -7.00 -15.23 10.04
C GLY A 66 -6.08 -14.04 10.28
N HIS A 67 -6.43 -13.17 11.23
CA HIS A 67 -5.55 -12.07 11.63
C HIS A 67 -4.20 -12.60 12.16
N ILE A 68 -3.12 -11.95 11.75
CA ILE A 68 -1.76 -12.20 12.23
C ILE A 68 -1.23 -10.96 12.94
N ALA A 69 -0.77 -11.13 14.17
CA ALA A 69 -0.10 -10.06 14.90
C ALA A 69 1.30 -9.85 14.29
N GLN A 70 1.61 -8.60 13.97
CA GLN A 70 2.95 -8.21 13.51
C GLN A 70 3.88 -7.97 14.69
N ASP A 71 5.18 -8.06 14.44
CA ASP A 71 6.20 -7.71 15.43
C ASP A 71 6.10 -6.22 15.79
N GLY A 72 6.14 -5.90 17.09
CA GLY A 72 6.06 -4.52 17.59
C GLY A 72 7.20 -3.63 17.10
N ASP A 73 8.40 -4.18 16.92
CA ASP A 73 9.55 -3.46 16.40
C ASP A 73 9.36 -3.12 14.90
N ALA A 74 8.77 -4.04 14.13
CA ALA A 74 8.44 -3.80 12.73
C ALA A 74 7.37 -2.72 12.58
N LEU A 75 6.34 -2.72 13.44
CA LEU A 75 5.32 -1.65 13.46
C LEU A 75 5.90 -0.30 13.87
N THR A 76 6.81 -0.29 14.85
CA THR A 76 7.51 0.92 15.28
C THR A 76 8.38 1.49 14.15
N ALA A 77 9.06 0.63 13.40
CA ALA A 77 9.84 1.02 12.24
C ALA A 77 8.99 1.66 11.14
N LEU A 78 7.84 1.05 10.81
CA LEU A 78 6.90 1.62 9.83
C LEU A 78 6.31 2.96 10.31
N HIS A 79 5.98 3.07 11.59
CA HIS A 79 5.54 4.34 12.18
C HIS A 79 6.61 5.42 12.00
N GLY A 80 7.87 5.10 12.30
CA GLY A 80 9.00 6.00 12.06
C GLY A 80 9.14 6.42 10.60
N ALA A 81 8.96 5.49 9.65
CA ALA A 81 9.01 5.77 8.22
C ALA A 81 7.89 6.73 7.78
N VAL A 82 6.66 6.53 8.26
CA VAL A 82 5.54 7.45 8.01
C VAL A 82 5.80 8.81 8.65
N ASN A 83 6.22 8.83 9.91
CA ASN A 83 6.49 10.04 10.67
C ASN A 83 7.63 10.89 10.09
N GLY A 84 8.47 10.34 9.21
CA GLY A 84 9.49 11.10 8.48
C GLY A 84 8.93 12.06 7.43
N HIS A 85 7.67 11.90 7.03
CA HIS A 85 7.02 12.73 6.00
C HIS A 85 6.47 14.03 6.59
N ASP A 86 6.51 15.11 5.81
CA ASP A 86 5.83 16.36 6.16
C ASP A 86 4.31 16.31 5.91
N VAL A 87 3.60 17.40 6.23
CA VAL A 87 2.14 17.47 6.13
C VAL A 87 1.63 17.24 4.70
N MET A 88 2.34 17.76 3.69
CA MET A 88 1.92 17.62 2.30
C MET A 88 2.21 16.21 1.81
N GLU A 89 3.38 15.69 2.16
CA GLU A 89 3.72 14.32 1.84
C GLU A 89 2.76 13.31 2.49
N LEU A 90 2.36 13.52 3.74
CA LEU A 90 1.36 12.69 4.43
C LEU A 90 0.00 12.72 3.74
N ALA A 91 -0.39 13.85 3.14
CA ALA A 91 -1.63 13.93 2.37
C ALA A 91 -1.58 13.03 1.12
N GLY A 92 -0.48 13.09 0.35
CA GLY A 92 -0.31 12.21 -0.80
C GLY A 92 -0.14 10.73 -0.40
N LEU A 93 0.61 10.46 0.67
CA LEU A 93 0.80 9.11 1.19
C LEU A 93 -0.53 8.51 1.67
N ASN A 94 -1.42 9.30 2.29
CA ASN A 94 -2.74 8.83 2.70
C ASN A 94 -3.54 8.27 1.53
N ASP A 95 -3.58 8.97 0.41
CA ASP A 95 -4.31 8.52 -0.77
C ASP A 95 -3.69 7.24 -1.35
N LEU A 96 -2.36 7.14 -1.40
CA LEU A 96 -1.68 5.92 -1.82
C LEU A 96 -2.00 4.73 -0.90
N VAL A 97 -1.90 4.90 0.41
CA VAL A 97 -2.13 3.82 1.40
C VAL A 97 -3.58 3.33 1.34
N THR A 98 -4.54 4.25 1.36
CA THR A 98 -5.97 3.92 1.41
C THR A 98 -6.46 3.25 0.14
N ILE A 99 -5.98 3.70 -1.03
CA ILE A 99 -6.32 3.09 -2.32
C ILE A 99 -5.65 1.71 -2.46
N ALA A 100 -4.38 1.59 -2.08
CA ALA A 100 -3.64 0.34 -2.20
C ALA A 100 -4.04 -0.71 -1.16
N GLY A 101 -4.60 -0.28 -0.01
CA GLY A 101 -4.74 -1.15 1.17
C GLY A 101 -3.39 -1.62 1.73
N SER A 102 -2.29 -0.92 1.39
CA SER A 102 -0.93 -1.34 1.71
C SER A 102 -0.06 -0.13 2.02
N LEU A 103 0.49 -0.12 3.24
CA LEU A 103 1.49 0.86 3.63
C LEU A 103 2.82 0.59 2.92
N VAL A 104 3.19 -0.69 2.77
CA VAL A 104 4.45 -1.10 2.12
C VAL A 104 4.50 -0.63 0.67
N LEU A 105 3.45 -0.89 -0.13
CA LEU A 105 3.41 -0.44 -1.52
C LEU A 105 3.41 1.09 -1.62
N ALA A 106 2.67 1.78 -0.75
CA ALA A 106 2.61 3.24 -0.74
C ALA A 106 3.96 3.88 -0.39
N LEU A 107 4.67 3.34 0.61
CA LEU A 107 6.03 3.77 0.96
C LEU A 107 7.01 3.50 -0.19
N ALA A 108 6.92 2.35 -0.85
CA ALA A 108 7.79 2.03 -1.98
C ALA A 108 7.55 2.95 -3.19
N VAL A 109 6.29 3.31 -3.47
CA VAL A 109 5.94 4.30 -4.49
C VAL A 109 6.42 5.69 -4.09
N SER A 110 6.15 6.12 -2.86
CA SER A 110 6.63 7.38 -2.32
C SER A 110 8.15 7.48 -2.40
N ALA A 111 8.90 6.43 -2.10
CA ALA A 111 10.36 6.41 -2.19
C ALA A 111 10.92 6.32 -3.63
N GLY A 112 10.06 6.19 -4.65
CA GLY A 112 10.48 5.95 -6.04
C GLY A 112 11.10 4.58 -6.29
N ALA A 113 11.06 3.67 -5.32
CA ALA A 113 11.54 2.29 -5.46
C ALA A 113 10.60 1.44 -6.31
N LEU A 114 9.30 1.77 -6.29
CA LEU A 114 8.25 1.12 -7.06
C LEU A 114 7.57 2.12 -7.99
N ASN A 115 7.55 1.82 -9.29
CA ASN A 115 6.77 2.61 -10.23
C ASN A 115 5.25 2.36 -10.05
N VAL A 116 4.46 3.40 -10.29
CA VAL A 116 3.01 3.41 -10.10
C VAL A 116 2.28 2.29 -10.86
N ALA A 117 2.68 2.01 -12.10
CA ALA A 117 2.03 0.97 -12.91
C ALA A 117 2.20 -0.43 -12.30
N THR A 118 3.38 -0.72 -11.75
CA THR A 118 3.67 -2.01 -11.11
C THR A 118 3.01 -2.10 -9.73
N ALA A 119 2.95 -1.00 -8.97
CA ALA A 119 2.16 -0.93 -7.73
C ALA A 119 0.67 -1.20 -8.00
N TRP A 120 0.09 -0.56 -9.01
CA TRP A 120 -1.30 -0.77 -9.37
C TRP A 120 -1.59 -2.22 -9.76
N ALA A 121 -0.68 -2.85 -10.51
CA ALA A 121 -0.78 -4.27 -10.84
C ALA A 121 -0.73 -5.16 -9.58
N ALA A 122 0.07 -4.79 -8.57
CA ALA A 122 0.13 -5.50 -7.28
C ALA A 122 -1.19 -5.36 -6.50
N VAL A 123 -1.75 -4.15 -6.42
CA VAL A 123 -3.03 -3.87 -5.77
C VAL A 123 -4.17 -4.64 -6.44
N ARG A 124 -4.19 -4.68 -7.78
CA ARG A 124 -5.25 -5.29 -8.58
C ARG A 124 -5.12 -6.79 -8.79
N LEU A 125 -4.04 -7.42 -8.29
CA LEU A 125 -3.70 -8.80 -8.64
C LEU A 125 -4.87 -9.77 -8.44
N GLU A 126 -5.52 -9.72 -7.28
CA GLU A 126 -6.63 -10.62 -6.96
C GLU A 126 -7.86 -10.31 -7.83
N ASN A 127 -8.18 -9.03 -8.03
CA ASN A 127 -9.30 -8.63 -8.89
C ASN A 127 -9.11 -9.10 -10.34
N GLU A 128 -7.91 -8.92 -10.91
CA GLU A 128 -7.61 -9.39 -12.27
C GLU A 128 -7.68 -10.91 -12.34
N PHE A 129 -7.17 -11.62 -11.34
CA PHE A 129 -7.28 -13.08 -11.28
C PHE A 129 -8.75 -13.54 -11.27
N GLN A 130 -9.61 -12.90 -10.48
CA GLN A 130 -11.04 -13.20 -10.45
C GLN A 130 -11.72 -12.90 -11.79
N ALA A 131 -11.38 -11.76 -12.41
CA ALA A 131 -11.90 -11.36 -13.71
C ALA A 131 -11.48 -12.32 -14.84
N GLU A 132 -10.24 -12.86 -14.79
CA GLU A 132 -9.77 -13.90 -15.72
C GLU A 132 -10.61 -15.20 -15.60
N LYS A 133 -11.05 -15.56 -14.39
CA LYS A 133 -11.79 -16.80 -14.13
C LYS A 133 -13.28 -16.68 -14.36
N TRP A 134 -13.87 -15.54 -14.03
CA TRP A 134 -15.33 -15.38 -13.95
C TRP A 134 -15.87 -14.28 -14.86
N GLY A 135 -15.00 -13.61 -15.61
CA GLY A 135 -15.34 -12.51 -16.50
C GLY A 135 -15.24 -11.15 -15.79
N ARG A 136 -15.15 -10.09 -16.59
CA ARG A 136 -15.05 -8.70 -16.10
C ARG A 136 -16.43 -8.14 -15.78
N ASP A 137 -16.50 -7.40 -14.68
CA ASP A 137 -17.66 -6.59 -14.31
C ASP A 137 -17.40 -5.13 -14.69
N ALA A 138 -18.23 -4.56 -15.56
CA ALA A 138 -18.00 -3.21 -16.10
C ALA A 138 -18.06 -2.11 -15.02
N GLU A 139 -18.84 -2.29 -13.96
CA GLU A 139 -18.93 -1.33 -12.87
C GLU A 139 -17.68 -1.42 -11.98
N ALA A 140 -17.21 -2.63 -11.69
CA ALA A 140 -15.96 -2.86 -10.97
C ALA A 140 -14.75 -2.30 -11.72
N GLU A 141 -14.70 -2.46 -13.05
CA GLU A 141 -13.62 -1.92 -13.89
C GLU A 141 -13.66 -0.39 -13.94
N ALA A 142 -14.85 0.22 -14.10
CA ALA A 142 -14.99 1.67 -14.07
C ALA A 142 -14.62 2.27 -12.69
N HIS A 143 -14.91 1.56 -11.60
CA HIS A 143 -14.45 1.95 -10.27
C HIS A 143 -12.93 1.84 -10.12
N ALA A 144 -12.35 0.73 -10.58
CA ALA A 144 -10.91 0.52 -10.56
C ALA A 144 -10.16 1.58 -11.37
N ASP A 145 -10.67 1.99 -12.53
CA ASP A 145 -10.06 3.06 -13.34
C ASP A 145 -10.07 4.42 -12.63
N ARG A 146 -11.13 4.74 -11.88
CA ARG A 146 -11.15 5.97 -11.06
C ARG A 146 -10.11 5.93 -9.96
N LEU A 147 -10.04 4.83 -9.22
CA LEU A 147 -9.04 4.64 -8.16
C LEU A 147 -7.61 4.66 -8.73
N ARG A 148 -7.39 4.08 -9.92
CA ARG A 148 -6.10 4.14 -10.62
C ARG A 148 -5.68 5.58 -10.90
N GLN A 149 -6.60 6.41 -11.41
CA GLN A 149 -6.32 7.83 -11.67
C GLN A 149 -6.01 8.58 -10.38
N GLU A 150 -6.74 8.33 -9.30
CA GLU A 150 -6.47 8.93 -7.99
C GLU A 150 -5.09 8.51 -7.45
N PHE A 151 -4.74 7.24 -7.58
CA PHE A 151 -3.42 6.71 -7.20
C PHE A 151 -2.28 7.33 -8.03
N GLU A 152 -2.45 7.46 -9.34
CA GLU A 152 -1.52 8.15 -10.24
C GLU A 152 -1.36 9.64 -9.89
N HIS A 153 -2.47 10.31 -9.56
CA HIS A 153 -2.44 11.71 -9.14
C HIS A 153 -1.72 11.92 -7.80
N ALA A 154 -1.96 11.05 -6.82
CA ALA A 154 -1.29 11.10 -5.52
C ALA A 154 0.23 10.91 -5.66
N ALA A 155 0.67 9.92 -6.44
CA ALA A 155 2.09 9.71 -6.72
C ALA A 155 2.72 10.93 -7.43
N ARG A 156 2.06 11.44 -8.48
CA ARG A 156 2.54 12.62 -9.20
C ARG A 156 2.59 13.88 -8.32
N PHE A 157 1.63 14.04 -7.41
CA PHE A 157 1.62 15.14 -6.47
C PHE A 157 2.86 15.10 -5.55
N LEU A 158 3.20 13.92 -5.01
CA LEU A 158 4.40 13.75 -4.19
C LEU A 158 5.68 14.08 -4.96
N ASP A 159 5.79 13.60 -6.20
CA ASP A 159 6.94 13.89 -7.07
C ASP A 159 7.10 15.40 -7.30
N LEU A 160 6.00 16.07 -7.70
CA LEU A 160 6.01 17.51 -7.95
C LEU A 160 6.31 18.33 -6.70
N TYR A 161 5.80 17.91 -5.54
CA TYR A 161 6.00 18.62 -4.28
C TYR A 161 7.47 18.57 -3.84
N ARG A 162 8.14 17.42 -3.99
CA ARG A 162 9.56 17.27 -3.63
C ARG A 162 10.53 17.94 -4.60
N MET A 163 10.08 18.25 -5.81
CA MET A 163 10.87 18.99 -6.80
C MET A 163 10.83 20.51 -6.60
N ALA A 164 9.90 21.01 -5.77
CA ALA A 164 9.69 22.43 -5.51
C ALA A 164 10.58 22.95 -4.36
#